data_AF-A0AAU5Q8Z7-F1
#
_entry.id   AF-A0AAU5Q8Z7-F1
#
_cell.length_a   1.000
_cell.length_b   1.000
_cell.length_c   1.000
_cell.angle_alpha   90.00
_cell.angle_beta   90.00
_cell.angle_gamma   90.00
#
_symmetry.space_group_name_H-M   'P 1'
#
loop_
_entity.id
_entity.type
_entity.pdbx_description
1 polymer ?
#
loop_
_entity_poly.entity_id
_entity_poly.type
_entity_poly.pdbx_seq_one_letter_code
_entity_poly.pdbx_strand_id
1 'polypeptide(L)'
;MSRHREEQKQRRVLGLLAGVSVSVLVLPGISMPGGFSFAALVIPFALFVIFNQLVSVWPENIRTAPPLRVLLLATIGLVQDFLIWLLVSWVADTMDLSLAIDGVLPMVWGAFIVRLTALACLALPSRAAVDEVESA
;
A
#
# COMPACT_ATOMS: atom_id res chain seq x y z
N MET A 1 12.35 -14.53 17.34
CA MET A 1 11.75 -13.17 17.30
C MET A 1 12.00 -12.39 16.01
N SER A 2 12.96 -12.77 15.15
CA SER A 2 13.24 -12.10 13.86
C SER A 2 12.26 -12.49 12.74
N ARG A 3 11.93 -13.79 12.59
CA ARG A 3 11.07 -14.31 11.51
C ARG A 3 9.68 -13.67 11.44
N HIS A 4 8.99 -13.48 12.57
CA HIS A 4 7.66 -12.84 12.57
C HIS A 4 7.69 -11.39 12.07
N ARG A 5 8.76 -10.63 12.35
CA ARG A 5 8.89 -9.25 11.85
C ARG A 5 9.15 -9.22 10.35
N GLU A 6 9.94 -10.17 9.85
CA GLU A 6 10.20 -10.31 8.41
C GLU A 6 8.94 -10.68 7.63
N GLU A 7 8.14 -11.63 8.13
CA GLU A 7 6.86 -12.00 7.52
C GLU A 7 5.88 -10.82 7.48
N GLN A 8 5.76 -10.07 8.59
CA GLN A 8 4.90 -8.89 8.63
C GLN A 8 5.39 -7.81 7.63
N LYS A 9 6.70 -7.59 7.54
CA LYS A 9 7.29 -6.65 6.58
C LYS A 9 7.02 -7.06 5.14
N GLN A 10 7.19 -8.34 4.81
CA GLN A 10 6.90 -8.87 3.47
C GLN A 10 5.42 -8.69 3.12
N ARG A 11 4.50 -9.02 4.04
CA ARG A 11 3.06 -8.84 3.83
C ARG A 11 2.65 -7.39 3.63
N ARG A 12 3.27 -6.47 4.36
CA ARG A 12 3.09 -5.01 4.15
C ARG A 12 3.51 -4.60 2.76
N VAL A 13 4.72 -4.98 2.35
CA VAL A 13 5.23 -4.65 1.01
C VAL A 13 4.33 -5.25 -0.06
N LEU A 14 3.97 -6.53 0.05
CA LEU A 14 3.07 -7.19 -0.90
C LEU A 14 1.71 -6.48 -1.00
N GLY A 15 1.11 -6.13 0.15
CA GLY A 15 -0.16 -5.43 0.17
C GLY A 15 -0.10 -4.01 -0.39
N LEU A 16 1.01 -3.30 -0.20
CA LEU A 16 1.25 -2.00 -0.85
C LEU A 16 1.36 -2.14 -2.37
N LEU A 17 2.18 -3.06 -2.86
CA LEU A 17 2.37 -3.30 -4.29
C LEU A 17 1.06 -3.75 -4.97
N ALA A 18 0.35 -4.68 -4.34
CA ALA A 18 -0.96 -5.12 -4.80
C ALA A 18 -1.95 -3.96 -4.82
N GLY A 19 -2.00 -3.16 -3.74
CA GLY A 19 -2.87 -2.00 -3.64
C GLY A 19 -2.61 -0.97 -4.73
N VAL A 20 -1.35 -0.64 -5.00
CA VAL A 20 -0.97 0.30 -6.07
C VAL A 20 -1.37 -0.25 -7.43
N SER A 21 -1.14 -1.54 -7.67
CA SER A 21 -1.54 -2.21 -8.92
C SER A 21 -3.05 -2.14 -9.12
N VAL A 22 -3.83 -2.47 -8.10
CA VAL A 22 -5.30 -2.40 -8.14
C VAL A 22 -5.77 -0.98 -8.39
N SER A 23 -5.20 0.02 -7.71
CA SER A 23 -5.54 1.43 -7.91
C SER A 23 -5.34 1.87 -9.36
N VAL A 24 -4.19 1.52 -9.96
CA VAL A 24 -3.88 1.88 -11.36
C VAL A 24 -4.80 1.16 -12.35
N LEU A 25 -5.19 -0.08 -12.07
CA LEU A 25 -6.03 -0.86 -12.99
C LEU A 25 -7.53 -0.51 -12.91
N VAL A 26 -8.00 -0.09 -11.73
CA VAL A 26 -9.43 0.03 -11.44
C VAL A 26 -9.91 1.48 -11.43
N LEU A 27 -9.07 2.45 -11.03
CA LEU A 27 -9.54 3.82 -10.84
C LEU A 27 -9.58 4.62 -12.16
N PRO A 28 -10.77 5.09 -12.59
CA PRO A 28 -10.86 6.04 -13.68
C PRO A 28 -10.26 7.37 -13.20
N GLY A 29 -9.08 7.71 -13.72
CA GLY A 29 -8.29 8.88 -13.31
C GLY A 29 -6.89 8.54 -12.80
N ILE A 30 -6.51 7.26 -12.71
CA ILE A 30 -5.11 6.85 -12.69
C ILE A 30 -4.90 6.01 -13.94
N SER A 31 -4.23 6.57 -14.94
CA SER A 31 -4.12 5.92 -16.25
C SER A 31 -2.70 5.95 -16.81
N MET A 32 -2.42 5.03 -17.72
CA MET A 32 -1.17 5.00 -18.48
C MET A 32 -1.47 5.32 -19.94
N PRO A 33 -1.20 6.55 -20.40
CA PRO A 33 -1.37 6.89 -21.81
C PRO A 33 -0.45 6.00 -22.66
N GLY A 34 -1.00 5.32 -23.66
CA GLY A 34 -0.24 4.39 -24.50
C GLY A 34 -0.29 2.92 -24.07
N GLY A 35 -1.02 2.58 -22.99
CA GLY A 35 -1.24 1.22 -22.54
C GLY A 35 -0.45 0.82 -21.29
N PHE A 36 -0.71 -0.38 -20.78
CA PHE A 36 -0.11 -0.85 -19.54
C PHE A 36 1.39 -1.09 -19.70
N SER A 37 2.20 -0.42 -18.86
CA SER A 37 3.65 -0.59 -18.82
C SER A 37 4.12 -0.88 -17.40
N PHE A 38 4.76 -2.04 -17.21
CA PHE A 38 5.38 -2.38 -15.92
C PHE A 38 6.44 -1.36 -15.49
N ALA A 39 7.16 -0.75 -16.44
CA ALA A 39 8.15 0.27 -16.15
C ALA A 39 7.53 1.50 -15.47
N ALA A 40 6.31 1.89 -15.89
CA ALA A 40 5.57 2.99 -15.28
C ALA A 40 5.11 2.69 -13.85
N LEU A 41 5.06 1.42 -13.43
CA LEU A 41 4.77 1.02 -12.04
C LEU A 41 5.98 1.03 -11.11
N VAL A 42 7.20 1.02 -11.65
CA VAL A 42 8.43 0.95 -10.82
C VAL A 42 8.53 2.15 -9.89
N ILE A 43 8.27 3.34 -10.40
CA ILE A 43 8.34 4.59 -9.63
C ILE A 43 7.29 4.63 -8.51
N PRO A 44 5.98 4.44 -8.77
CA PRO A 44 5.00 4.43 -7.69
C PRO A 44 5.27 3.31 -6.69
N PHE A 45 5.66 2.11 -7.12
CA PHE A 45 6.06 1.05 -6.18
C PHE A 45 7.22 1.47 -5.29
N ALA A 46 8.28 2.04 -5.87
CA ALA A 46 9.44 2.49 -5.11
C ALA A 46 9.06 3.57 -4.09
N LEU A 47 8.29 4.58 -4.50
CA LEU A 47 7.85 5.65 -3.62
C LEU A 47 6.97 5.10 -2.47
N PHE A 48 5.99 4.26 -2.79
CA PHE A 48 5.14 3.65 -1.76
C PHE A 48 5.94 2.84 -0.75
N VAL A 49 6.90 2.03 -1.21
CA VAL A 49 7.75 1.23 -0.32
C VAL A 49 8.67 2.13 0.51
N ILE A 50 9.39 3.08 -0.10
CA ILE A 50 10.35 3.95 0.60
C ILE A 50 9.63 4.76 1.68
N PHE A 51 8.54 5.44 1.34
CA PHE A 51 7.85 6.32 2.29
C PHE A 51 7.13 5.55 3.39
N ASN A 52 6.51 4.39 3.09
CA ASN A 52 5.91 3.56 4.14
C ASN A 52 6.93 2.89 5.06
N GLN A 53 8.18 2.71 4.62
CA GLN A 53 9.27 2.24 5.50
C GLN A 53 9.86 3.38 6.33
N LEU A 54 9.97 4.59 5.75
CA LEU A 54 10.49 5.76 6.44
C LEU A 54 9.56 6.23 7.55
N VAL A 55 8.25 6.26 7.27
CA VAL A 55 7.21 6.61 8.24
C VAL A 55 6.28 5.41 8.39
N SER A 56 6.60 4.55 9.37
CA SER A 56 5.84 3.33 9.62
C SER A 56 4.60 3.61 10.48
N VAL A 57 3.45 3.76 9.83
CA VAL A 57 2.13 3.91 10.48
C VAL A 57 1.35 2.61 10.37
N TRP A 58 1.69 1.63 11.21
CA TRP A 58 1.07 0.30 11.18
C TRP A 58 0.84 -0.25 12.60
N PRO A 59 -0.25 -0.99 12.84
CA PRO A 59 -0.41 -1.72 14.08
C PRO A 59 0.61 -2.87 14.17
N GLU A 60 1.12 -3.15 15.37
CA GLU A 60 2.04 -4.27 15.62
C GLU A 60 1.36 -5.64 15.42
N ASN A 61 0.10 -5.74 15.84
CA ASN A 61 -0.74 -6.90 15.59
C ASN A 61 -2.16 -6.46 15.24
N ILE A 62 -2.53 -6.60 13.97
CA ILE A 62 -3.83 -6.14 13.47
C ILE A 62 -5.01 -6.94 14.04
N ARG A 63 -4.79 -8.20 14.44
CA ARG A 63 -5.84 -9.09 14.94
C ARG A 63 -6.18 -8.85 16.39
N THR A 64 -5.22 -8.37 17.18
CA THR A 64 -5.39 -8.13 18.62
C THR A 64 -5.42 -6.64 18.98
N ALA A 65 -5.18 -5.75 18.02
CA ALA A 65 -5.21 -4.31 18.24
C ALA A 65 -6.65 -3.82 18.48
N PRO A 66 -6.87 -2.87 19.42
CA PRO A 66 -8.16 -2.24 19.60
C PRO A 66 -8.65 -1.58 18.29
N PRO A 67 -9.94 -1.70 17.94
CA PRO A 67 -10.47 -1.23 16.65
C PRO A 67 -10.29 0.29 16.47
N LEU A 68 -10.46 1.07 17.54
CA LEU A 68 -10.21 2.52 17.54
C LEU A 68 -8.75 2.86 17.19
N ARG A 69 -7.78 2.07 17.68
CA ARG A 69 -6.36 2.28 17.38
C ARG A 69 -6.04 1.94 15.93
N VAL A 70 -6.64 0.85 15.40
CA VAL A 70 -6.51 0.48 13.99
C VAL A 70 -7.10 1.56 13.10
N LEU A 71 -8.28 2.08 13.44
CA LEU A 71 -8.93 3.15 12.69
C LEU A 71 -8.07 4.43 12.66
N LEU A 72 -7.54 4.86 13.81
CA LEU A 72 -6.70 6.04 13.88
C LEU A 72 -5.40 5.89 13.07
N LEU A 73 -4.73 4.73 13.18
CA LEU A 73 -3.54 4.43 12.38
C LEU A 73 -3.87 4.33 10.89
N ALA A 74 -5.02 3.75 10.52
CA ALA A 74 -5.48 3.68 9.14
C ALA A 74 -5.74 5.08 8.57
N THR A 75 -6.35 5.99 9.34
CA THR A 75 -6.59 7.38 8.92
C THR A 75 -5.29 8.14 8.71
N ILE A 76 -4.33 8.04 9.63
CA ILE A 76 -3.02 8.69 9.47
C ILE A 76 -2.29 8.11 8.25
N GLY A 77 -2.32 6.78 8.11
CA GLY A 77 -1.74 6.08 6.97
C GLY A 77 -2.41 6.46 5.64
N LEU A 78 -3.73 6.71 5.64
CA LEU A 78 -4.46 7.18 4.47
C LEU A 78 -3.96 8.54 4.00
N VAL A 79 -3.75 9.48 4.94
CA VAL A 79 -3.18 10.79 4.63
C VAL A 79 -1.78 10.63 4.04
N GLN A 80 -0.96 9.73 4.60
CA GLN A 80 0.36 9.42 4.06
C GLN A 80 0.28 8.86 2.63
N ASP A 81 -0.59 7.88 2.37
CA ASP A 81 -0.73 7.28 1.04
C ASP A 81 -1.25 8.29 0.01
N PHE A 82 -2.12 9.22 0.43
CA PHE A 82 -2.55 10.34 -0.39
C PHE A 82 -1.39 11.26 -0.77
N LEU A 83 -0.54 11.63 0.21
CA LEU A 83 0.65 12.44 -0.05
C LEU A 83 1.65 11.71 -0.97
N ILE A 84 1.76 10.38 -0.85
CA ILE A 84 2.58 9.59 -1.77
C ILE A 84 1.99 9.64 -3.18
N TRP A 85 0.67 9.53 -3.36
CA TRP A 85 0.04 9.69 -4.69
C TRP A 85 0.26 11.08 -5.28
N LEU A 86 0.19 12.13 -4.45
CA LEU A 86 0.52 13.49 -4.86
C LEU A 86 1.98 13.57 -5.35
N LEU A 87 2.91 12.95 -4.62
CA LEU A 87 4.32 12.88 -5.02
C LEU A 87 4.50 12.07 -6.30
N VAL A 88 3.80 10.94 -6.47
CA VAL A 88 3.82 10.14 -7.69
C VAL A 88 3.38 10.99 -8.87
N SER A 89 2.30 11.75 -8.73
CA SER A 89 1.80 12.66 -9.77
C SER A 89 2.86 13.70 -10.15
N TRP A 90 3.50 14.32 -9.16
CA TRP A 90 4.55 15.30 -9.40
C TRP A 90 5.78 14.71 -10.07
N VAL A 91 6.23 13.52 -9.64
CA VAL A 91 7.38 12.82 -10.25
C VAL A 91 7.05 12.39 -11.68
N ALA A 92 5.83 11.88 -11.91
CA ALA A 92 5.40 11.45 -13.24
C ALA A 92 5.41 12.62 -14.24
N ASP A 93 4.88 13.78 -13.84
CA ASP A 93 4.91 15.00 -14.65
C ASP A 93 6.35 15.51 -14.88
N THR A 94 7.17 15.52 -13.83
CA THR A 94 8.56 16.02 -13.90
C THR A 94 9.47 15.14 -14.77
N MET A 95 9.26 13.84 -14.77
CA MET A 95 10.08 12.86 -15.50
C MET A 95 9.47 12.43 -16.84
N ASP A 96 8.38 13.07 -17.28
CA ASP A 96 7.63 12.72 -18.49
C ASP A 96 7.28 11.23 -18.56
N LEU A 97 6.80 10.68 -17.43
CA LEU A 97 6.42 9.28 -17.34
C LEU A 97 5.01 9.07 -17.88
N SER A 98 4.77 7.89 -18.47
CA SER A 98 3.47 7.47 -18.98
C SER A 98 2.48 7.08 -17.86
N LEU A 99 2.33 7.93 -16.83
CA LEU A 99 1.39 7.76 -15.72
C LEU A 99 0.70 9.10 -15.46
N ALA A 100 -0.59 9.17 -15.79
CA ALA A 100 -1.41 10.35 -15.57
C ALA A 100 -2.33 10.13 -14.37
N ILE A 101 -2.43 11.15 -13.51
CA ILE A 101 -3.36 11.17 -12.37
C ILE A 101 -4.24 12.41 -12.49
N ASP A 102 -5.51 12.20 -12.80
CA ASP A 102 -6.46 13.26 -13.12
C ASP A 102 -7.17 13.76 -11.86
N GLY A 103 -6.52 14.68 -11.17
CA GLY A 103 -7.08 15.43 -10.06
C GLY A 103 -6.96 14.73 -8.70
N VAL A 104 -7.56 15.36 -7.69
CA VAL A 104 -7.37 14.98 -6.28
C VAL A 104 -8.17 13.74 -5.90
N LEU A 105 -9.35 13.55 -6.49
CA LEU A 105 -10.27 12.48 -6.09
C LEU A 105 -9.71 11.06 -6.38
N PRO A 106 -9.11 10.78 -7.56
CA PRO A 106 -8.44 9.49 -7.80
C PRO A 106 -7.28 9.23 -6.84
N MET A 107 -6.55 10.27 -6.40
CA MET A 107 -5.49 10.12 -5.40
C MET A 107 -6.04 9.68 -4.04
N VAL A 108 -7.17 10.26 -3.61
CA VAL A 108 -7.84 9.88 -2.35
C VAL A 108 -8.33 8.44 -2.40
N TRP A 109 -9.01 8.05 -3.48
CA TRP A 109 -9.45 6.66 -3.66
C TRP A 109 -8.27 5.70 -3.79
N GLY A 110 -7.22 6.09 -4.50
CA GLY A 110 -6.00 5.32 -4.65
C GLY A 110 -5.33 5.08 -3.30
N ALA A 111 -5.28 6.09 -2.44
CA ALA A 111 -4.78 5.97 -1.07
C ALA A 111 -5.63 4.98 -0.25
N PHE A 112 -6.96 5.07 -0.38
CA PHE A 112 -7.89 4.20 0.32
C PHE A 112 -7.72 2.73 -0.08
N ILE A 113 -7.66 2.46 -1.39
CA ILE A 113 -7.44 1.12 -1.92
C ILE A 113 -6.11 0.55 -1.45
N VAL A 114 -5.02 1.33 -1.53
CA VAL A 114 -3.69 0.89 -1.08
C VAL A 114 -3.70 0.53 0.40
N ARG A 115 -4.26 1.42 1.24
CA ARG A 115 -4.31 1.22 2.69
C ARG A 115 -5.14 -0.01 3.06
N LEU A 116 -6.32 -0.16 2.46
CA LEU A 116 -7.18 -1.33 2.70
C LEU A 116 -6.52 -2.63 2.25
N THR A 117 -5.88 -2.64 1.08
CA THR A 117 -5.21 -3.83 0.55
C THR A 117 -4.05 -4.24 1.47
N ALA A 118 -3.25 -3.28 1.94
CA ALA A 118 -2.17 -3.54 2.86
C ALA A 118 -2.65 -4.07 4.23
N LEU A 119 -3.72 -3.49 4.78
CA LEU A 119 -4.33 -3.99 6.02
C LEU A 119 -4.93 -5.39 5.84
N ALA A 120 -5.59 -5.66 4.71
CA ALA A 120 -6.12 -6.98 4.39
C ALA A 120 -5.01 -8.04 4.30
N CYS A 121 -3.91 -7.75 3.62
CA CYS A 121 -2.74 -8.64 3.56
C CYS A 121 -2.13 -8.90 4.94
N LEU A 122 -2.11 -7.90 5.82
CA LEU A 122 -1.68 -8.06 7.21
C LEU A 122 -2.66 -8.91 8.04
N ALA A 123 -3.96 -8.87 7.74
CA ALA A 123 -4.99 -9.60 8.47
C ALA A 123 -5.02 -11.11 8.14
N LEU A 124 -4.44 -11.53 7.00
CA LEU A 124 -4.36 -12.94 6.61
C LEU A 124 -3.59 -13.79 7.65
N PRO A 125 -3.92 -15.08 7.84
CA PRO A 125 -3.22 -15.93 8.80
C PRO A 125 -1.72 -16.09 8.51
N SER A 126 -0.91 -16.05 9.57
CA SER A 126 0.43 -16.65 9.67
C SER A 126 0.54 -18.04 9.03
N ARG A 127 1.52 -18.38 8.17
CA ARG A 127 1.82 -19.83 7.96
C ARG A 127 2.28 -20.45 9.28
N ALA A 128 3.15 -19.75 10.00
CA ALA A 128 3.58 -20.13 11.35
C ALA A 128 2.42 -20.34 12.35
N ALA A 129 1.36 -19.52 12.25
CA ALA A 129 0.18 -19.66 13.12
C ALA A 129 -0.73 -20.85 12.74
N VAL A 130 -0.62 -21.37 11.51
CA VAL A 130 -1.34 -22.58 11.08
C VAL A 130 -0.57 -23.82 11.52
N ASP A 131 0.75 -23.81 11.38
CA ASP A 131 1.61 -24.93 11.78
C ASP A 131 1.56 -25.19 13.30
N GLU A 132 1.47 -24.15 14.14
CA GLU A 132 1.31 -24.30 15.60
C GLU A 132 -0.02 -25.00 15.98
N VAL A 133 -1.09 -24.75 15.23
CA VAL A 133 -2.41 -25.37 15.46
C VAL A 133 -2.44 -26.84 15.00
N GLU A 134 -1.69 -27.19 13.95
CA GLU A 134 -1.60 -28.56 13.45
C GLU A 134 -0.67 -29.44 14.30
N SER A 135 0.26 -28.83 15.05
CA SER A 135 1.19 -29.51 15.97
C SER A 135 0.70 -29.68 17.41
N ALA A 136 -0.48 -29.14 17.75
CA ALA A 136 -1.08 -29.16 19.10
C ALA A 136 -2.24 -30.17 19.19
#